data_AF-A0A399U678-F1
#
_entry.id   AF-A0A399U678-F1
#
_cell.length_a   1.000
_cell.length_b   1.000
_cell.length_c   1.000
_cell.angle_alpha   90.00
_cell.angle_beta   90.00
_cell.angle_gamma   90.00
#
_symmetry.space_group_name_H-M   'P 1'
#
loop_
_entity.id
_entity.type
_entity.pdbx_description
1 polymer ?
#
loop_
_entity_poly.entity_id
_entity_poly.type
_entity_poly.pdbx_seq_one_letter_code
_entity_poly.pdbx_strand_id
1 'polypeptide(L)'
;MIMRGEVLTFDQATGMGAILGDDTARYLFNATQVRTPLPLTRGQKVDFVPGADLQATEIFALQAVAPPTWAGQSVSRGGQFDLGRVIQRTFTTIRENAAIFFGAATVMVGAPSAVMGLGQSTVVTDGGAAGFLTMAAGWVFYLAGLYMVQGMVVKAAINGFNGKTTSFSQAFDVGVKMFLPLLGLAIIAGLGTGLASLALIVPGVIVAVMWSVASPAVVVEQRSIFESLQRSRDLTRGYRWNVFGLMVIYVILSWIIGAAVGALGLATGGGFFDGSPNLWVNVASDVVVNILSAVVASAGVAALYYELRTVKEGAGPEALAAIFD
;
A
#
# COMPACT_ATOMS: atom_id res chain seq x y z
N MET A 1 -51.75 4.47 -21.76
CA MET A 1 -50.33 4.87 -21.79
C MET A 1 -49.79 4.59 -20.40
N ILE A 2 -48.68 3.84 -20.26
CA ILE A 2 -48.12 3.53 -18.93
C ILE A 2 -47.32 4.75 -18.47
N MET A 3 -47.48 5.13 -17.21
CA MET A 3 -46.82 6.24 -16.56
C MET A 3 -46.01 5.75 -15.37
N ARG A 4 -44.87 6.41 -15.11
CA ARG A 4 -44.04 6.12 -13.95
C ARG A 4 -44.35 7.08 -12.82
N GLY A 5 -44.15 6.60 -11.60
CA GLY A 5 -44.27 7.43 -10.41
C GLY A 5 -43.68 6.79 -9.17
N GLU A 6 -43.87 7.47 -8.05
CA GLU A 6 -43.36 7.08 -6.74
C GLU A 6 -44.50 7.03 -5.71
N VAL A 7 -44.55 5.96 -4.92
CA VAL A 7 -45.57 5.81 -3.87
C VAL A 7 -45.33 6.83 -2.75
N LEU A 8 -46.26 7.76 -2.55
CA LEU A 8 -46.21 8.78 -1.50
C LEU A 8 -46.67 8.25 -0.15
N THR A 9 -47.74 7.47 -0.16
CA THR A 9 -48.34 6.87 1.04
C THR A 9 -49.15 5.65 0.67
N PHE A 10 -49.19 4.67 1.56
CA PHE A 10 -50.06 3.51 1.47
C PHE A 10 -50.49 3.12 2.88
N ASP A 11 -51.80 3.17 3.13
CA ASP A 11 -52.39 2.78 4.39
C ASP A 11 -52.97 1.37 4.27
N GLN A 12 -52.41 0.44 5.04
CA GLN A 12 -52.82 -0.97 5.03
C GLN A 12 -54.19 -1.19 5.66
N ALA A 13 -54.62 -0.33 6.59
CA ALA A 13 -55.91 -0.48 7.27
C ALA A 13 -57.08 -0.13 6.36
N THR A 14 -56.90 0.89 5.52
CA THR A 14 -57.92 1.37 4.57
C THR A 14 -57.73 0.82 3.15
N GLY A 15 -56.56 0.26 2.85
CA GLY A 15 -56.19 -0.22 1.52
C GLY A 15 -56.04 0.92 0.49
N MET A 16 -55.89 2.16 0.94
CA MET A 16 -55.79 3.35 0.08
C MET A 16 -54.36 3.89 0.06
N GLY A 17 -53.92 4.38 -1.09
CA GLY A 17 -52.62 5.01 -1.24
C GLY A 17 -52.61 6.14 -2.27
N ALA A 18 -51.48 6.82 -2.36
CA ALA A 18 -51.23 7.85 -3.35
C ALA A 18 -49.87 7.66 -4.01
N ILE A 19 -49.79 7.94 -5.31
CA ILE A 19 -48.59 7.93 -6.15
C ILE A 19 -48.37 9.34 -6.68
N LEU A 20 -47.12 9.80 -6.68
CA LEU A 20 -46.70 10.99 -7.41
C LEU A 20 -46.26 10.55 -8.80
N GLY A 21 -46.97 10.95 -9.85
CA GLY A 21 -46.56 10.70 -11.22
C GLY A 21 -45.36 11.57 -11.63
N ASP A 22 -44.65 11.13 -12.66
CA ASP A 22 -43.55 11.91 -13.28
C ASP A 22 -44.04 13.24 -13.89
N ASP A 23 -45.36 13.38 -14.12
CA ASP A 23 -46.02 14.64 -14.48
C ASP A 23 -46.25 15.58 -13.30
N THR A 24 -45.75 15.22 -12.10
CA THR A 24 -45.96 15.91 -10.82
C THR A 24 -47.39 15.90 -10.28
N ALA A 25 -48.31 15.21 -10.96
CA ALA A 25 -49.68 15.04 -10.48
C ALA A 25 -49.77 13.91 -9.44
N ARG A 26 -50.75 14.01 -8.54
CA ARG A 26 -50.97 13.00 -7.49
C ARG A 26 -52.12 12.10 -7.90
N TYR A 27 -51.84 10.81 -7.98
CA TYR A 27 -52.81 9.78 -8.33
C TYR A 27 -53.18 8.95 -7.10
N LEU A 28 -54.47 8.80 -6.82
CA LEU A 28 -54.97 7.94 -5.76
C LEU A 28 -55.12 6.50 -6.26
N PHE A 29 -54.93 5.53 -5.38
CA PHE A 29 -55.15 4.13 -5.71
C PHE A 29 -55.69 3.32 -4.54
N ASN A 30 -56.33 2.20 -4.90
CA ASN A 30 -56.76 1.18 -3.96
C ASN A 30 -55.88 -0.08 -4.11
N ALA A 31 -55.66 -0.80 -3.01
CA ALA A 31 -54.89 -2.05 -2.96
C ALA A 31 -55.34 -3.09 -4.01
N THR A 32 -56.62 -3.10 -4.41
CA THR A 32 -57.17 -3.97 -5.45
C THR A 32 -56.61 -3.72 -6.85
N GLN A 33 -56.07 -2.52 -7.10
CA GLN A 33 -55.44 -2.13 -8.37
C GLN A 33 -53.95 -2.48 -8.42
N VAL A 34 -53.36 -2.92 -7.30
CA VAL A 34 -51.95 -3.30 -7.21
C VAL A 34 -51.79 -4.73 -7.71
N ARG A 35 -50.96 -4.90 -8.75
CA ARG A 35 -50.67 -6.18 -9.40
C ARG A 35 -49.36 -6.83 -8.91
N THR A 36 -48.79 -6.27 -7.84
CA THR A 36 -47.56 -6.74 -7.20
C THR A 36 -47.80 -7.07 -5.73
N PRO A 37 -46.93 -7.86 -5.07
CA PRO A 37 -47.10 -8.21 -3.67
C PRO A 37 -47.19 -6.97 -2.77
N LEU A 38 -48.25 -6.89 -1.96
CA LEU A 38 -48.43 -5.86 -0.93
C LEU A 38 -47.59 -6.19 0.33
N PRO A 39 -47.23 -5.19 1.15
CA PRO A 39 -47.54 -3.76 1.02
C PRO A 39 -46.56 -3.00 0.13
N LEU A 40 -47.05 -1.94 -0.53
CA LEU A 40 -46.17 -0.97 -1.19
C LEU A 40 -45.51 -0.07 -0.15
N THR A 41 -44.22 0.22 -0.31
CA THR A 41 -43.47 1.10 0.59
C THR A 41 -43.42 2.53 0.06
N ARG A 42 -43.40 3.51 0.96
CA ARG A 42 -43.20 4.91 0.59
C ARG A 42 -41.83 5.08 -0.09
N GLY A 43 -41.82 5.74 -1.24
CA GLY A 43 -40.62 5.90 -2.07
C GLY A 43 -40.41 4.79 -3.10
N GLN A 44 -41.26 3.76 -3.12
CA GLN A 44 -41.17 2.71 -4.12
C GLN A 44 -41.58 3.23 -5.50
N LYS A 45 -40.71 3.02 -6.49
CA LYS A 45 -41.04 3.34 -7.88
C LYS A 45 -42.03 2.33 -8.45
N VAL A 46 -43.02 2.83 -9.17
CA VAL A 46 -44.10 2.03 -9.75
C VAL A 46 -44.35 2.45 -11.19
N ASP A 47 -44.71 1.49 -12.02
CA ASP A 47 -45.36 1.73 -13.31
C ASP A 47 -46.87 1.56 -13.09
N PHE A 48 -47.68 2.50 -13.59
CA PHE A 48 -49.13 2.49 -13.44
C PHE A 48 -49.82 3.07 -14.67
N VAL A 49 -51.11 2.81 -14.81
CA VAL A 49 -51.93 3.43 -15.85
C VAL A 49 -52.74 4.57 -15.22
N PRO A 50 -52.57 5.83 -15.68
CA PRO A 50 -53.38 6.95 -15.20
C PRO A 50 -54.80 6.83 -15.78
N GLY A 51 -55.79 6.75 -14.89
CA GLY A 51 -57.21 6.75 -15.20
C GLY A 51 -57.84 8.14 -15.15
N ALA A 52 -59.12 8.23 -15.50
CA ALA A 52 -59.91 9.45 -15.28
C ALA A 52 -59.94 9.79 -13.78
N ASP A 53 -60.01 11.09 -13.46
CA ASP A 53 -60.09 11.62 -12.09
C ASP A 53 -58.87 11.34 -11.19
N LEU A 54 -57.66 11.30 -11.77
CA LEU A 54 -56.40 11.09 -11.03
C LEU A 54 -56.39 9.77 -10.23
N GLN A 55 -56.94 8.71 -10.81
CA GLN A 55 -56.85 7.36 -10.26
C GLN A 55 -55.71 6.59 -10.93
N ALA A 56 -54.91 5.84 -10.17
CA ALA A 56 -53.91 4.93 -10.72
C ALA A 56 -54.47 3.50 -10.74
N THR A 57 -54.45 2.87 -11.91
CA THR A 57 -54.86 1.48 -12.14
C THR A 57 -53.69 0.64 -12.64
N GLU A 58 -53.80 -0.68 -12.51
CA GLU A 58 -52.77 -1.64 -12.97
C GLU A 58 -51.36 -1.29 -12.46
N ILE A 59 -51.20 -1.18 -11.14
CA ILE A 59 -49.96 -0.71 -10.51
C ILE A 59 -48.98 -1.87 -10.36
N PHE A 60 -47.82 -1.73 -10.98
CA PHE A 60 -46.70 -2.65 -10.89
C PHE A 60 -45.55 -1.99 -10.13
N ALA A 61 -45.18 -2.54 -8.98
CA ALA A 61 -43.93 -2.19 -8.33
C ALA A 61 -42.74 -2.52 -9.24
N LEU A 62 -41.93 -1.50 -9.54
CA LEU A 62 -40.61 -1.73 -10.10
C LEU A 62 -39.78 -2.37 -9.00
N GLN A 63 -39.43 -3.65 -9.19
CA GLN A 63 -38.42 -4.26 -8.34
C GLN A 63 -37.17 -3.40 -8.46
N ALA A 64 -36.70 -2.87 -7.33
CA ALA A 64 -35.32 -2.47 -7.24
C ALA A 64 -34.54 -3.71 -7.66
N VAL A 65 -33.87 -3.65 -8.82
CA VAL A 65 -32.87 -4.65 -9.18
C VAL A 65 -31.98 -4.71 -7.95
N ALA A 66 -32.05 -5.82 -7.20
CA ALA A 66 -31.07 -6.07 -6.17
C ALA A 66 -29.74 -5.90 -6.90
N PRO A 67 -28.89 -4.94 -6.48
CA PRO A 67 -27.65 -4.73 -7.19
C PRO A 67 -26.96 -6.09 -7.24
N PRO A 68 -26.38 -6.49 -8.40
CA PRO A 68 -25.97 -7.86 -8.60
C PRO A 68 -25.08 -8.26 -7.43
N THR A 69 -25.10 -9.54 -7.02
CA THR A 69 -24.56 -10.06 -5.74
C THR A 69 -23.13 -9.63 -5.36
N TRP A 70 -22.38 -8.97 -6.24
CA TRP A 70 -21.23 -8.15 -5.88
C TRP A 70 -21.55 -6.96 -4.95
N ALA A 71 -22.79 -6.49 -4.83
CA ALA A 71 -23.16 -5.38 -3.94
C ALA A 71 -23.43 -5.79 -2.48
N GLY A 72 -23.33 -7.08 -2.17
CA GLY A 72 -23.09 -7.56 -0.81
C GLY A 72 -21.62 -7.39 -0.38
N GLN A 73 -20.72 -7.08 -1.33
CA GLN A 73 -19.44 -6.48 -1.00
C GLN A 73 -19.68 -4.98 -0.95
N SER A 74 -19.47 -4.40 0.23
CA SER A 74 -19.42 -2.96 0.42
C SER A 74 -18.66 -2.30 -0.74
N VAL A 75 -19.39 -1.69 -1.67
CA VAL A 75 -18.79 -0.75 -2.61
C VAL A 75 -18.44 0.47 -1.77
N SER A 76 -17.28 0.37 -1.11
CA SER A 76 -16.63 1.47 -0.41
C SER A 76 -16.23 2.49 -1.47
N ARG A 77 -17.15 3.42 -1.75
CA ARG A 77 -16.84 4.64 -2.48
C ARG A 77 -15.77 5.38 -1.69
N GLY A 78 -14.52 5.26 -2.13
CA GLY A 78 -13.31 5.64 -1.40
C GLY A 78 -12.83 4.48 -0.54
N GLY A 79 -11.98 3.61 -1.09
CA GLY A 79 -11.46 2.45 -0.37
C GLY A 79 -10.85 2.88 0.95
N GLN A 80 -11.36 2.39 2.07
CA GLN A 80 -10.72 2.64 3.37
C GLN A 80 -9.32 2.03 3.31
N PHE A 81 -8.30 2.77 3.75
CA PHE A 81 -6.94 2.25 3.82
C PHE A 81 -6.90 0.97 4.63
N ASP A 82 -6.43 -0.11 4.02
CA ASP A 82 -6.34 -1.42 4.66
C ASP A 82 -4.87 -1.82 4.84
N LEU A 83 -4.45 -1.87 6.11
CA LEU A 83 -3.10 -2.27 6.49
C LEU A 83 -2.80 -3.73 6.11
N GLY A 84 -3.78 -4.62 6.25
CA GLY A 84 -3.65 -6.03 5.90
C GLY A 84 -3.41 -6.19 4.40
N ARG A 85 -4.08 -5.38 3.58
CA ARG A 85 -3.87 -5.34 2.12
C ARG A 85 -2.46 -4.89 1.75
N VAL A 86 -1.90 -3.89 2.44
CA VAL A 86 -0.51 -3.46 2.22
C VAL A 86 0.46 -4.62 2.49
N ILE A 87 0.31 -5.28 3.64
CA ILE A 87 1.17 -6.40 4.03
C ILE A 87 1.04 -7.56 3.03
N GLN A 88 -0.19 -7.94 2.67
CA GLN A 88 -0.44 -9.00 1.69
C GLN A 88 0.18 -8.68 0.33
N ARG A 89 0.05 -7.42 -0.14
CA ARG A 89 0.70 -6.97 -1.38
C ARG A 89 2.21 -7.05 -1.28
N THR A 90 2.82 -6.63 -0.17
CA THR A 90 4.27 -6.75 0.04
C THR A 90 4.75 -8.20 -0.14
N PHE A 91 4.13 -9.15 0.56
CA PHE A 91 4.48 -10.58 0.42
C PHE A 91 4.19 -11.13 -0.98
N THR A 92 3.11 -10.67 -1.61
CA THR A 92 2.72 -11.05 -2.98
C THR A 92 3.74 -10.55 -4.00
N THR A 93 4.25 -9.33 -3.84
CA THR A 93 5.29 -8.81 -4.72
C THR A 93 6.60 -9.56 -4.53
N ILE A 94 6.99 -9.84 -3.28
CA ILE A 94 8.22 -10.56 -2.96
C ILE A 94 8.18 -11.96 -3.55
N ARG A 95 7.08 -12.71 -3.39
CA ARG A 95 6.97 -14.07 -3.95
C ARG A 95 7.01 -14.09 -5.48
N GLU A 96 6.37 -13.13 -6.14
CA GLU A 96 6.27 -13.07 -7.60
C GLU A 96 7.58 -12.64 -8.27
N ASN A 97 8.38 -11.82 -7.58
CA ASN A 97 9.65 -11.29 -8.10
C ASN A 97 10.87 -11.80 -7.32
N ALA A 98 10.72 -12.91 -6.60
CA ALA A 98 11.71 -13.41 -5.64
C ALA A 98 13.11 -13.53 -6.27
N ALA A 99 13.21 -14.10 -7.46
CA ALA A 99 14.50 -14.28 -8.15
C ALA A 99 15.21 -12.94 -8.41
N ILE A 100 14.47 -11.91 -8.84
CA ILE A 100 15.04 -10.58 -9.11
C ILE A 100 15.42 -9.89 -7.80
N PHE A 101 14.55 -9.97 -6.79
CA PHE A 101 14.74 -9.25 -5.53
C PHE A 101 15.89 -9.83 -4.72
N PHE A 102 15.88 -11.14 -4.51
CA PHE A 102 16.95 -11.83 -3.77
C PHE A 102 18.24 -11.90 -4.58
N GLY A 103 18.18 -12.07 -5.90
CA GLY A 103 19.38 -12.03 -6.76
C GLY A 103 20.06 -10.66 -6.71
N ALA A 104 19.30 -9.58 -6.90
CA ALA A 104 19.83 -8.22 -6.80
C ALA A 104 20.33 -7.91 -5.39
N ALA A 105 19.53 -8.20 -4.36
CA ALA A 105 19.91 -7.95 -2.97
C ALA A 105 21.14 -8.75 -2.53
N THR A 106 21.32 -9.99 -2.99
CA THR A 106 22.51 -10.78 -2.67
C THR A 106 23.77 -10.12 -3.22
N VAL A 107 23.75 -9.68 -4.48
CA VAL A 107 24.92 -9.06 -5.11
C VAL A 107 25.17 -7.64 -4.58
N MET A 108 24.11 -6.83 -4.48
CA MET A 108 24.22 -5.40 -4.18
C MET A 108 24.28 -5.09 -2.70
N VAL A 109 23.67 -5.91 -1.84
CA VAL A 109 23.59 -5.68 -0.39
C VAL A 109 24.35 -6.77 0.36
N GLY A 110 24.19 -8.02 -0.05
CA GLY A 110 24.83 -9.18 0.58
C GLY A 110 26.35 -9.18 0.44
N ALA A 111 26.88 -9.06 -0.78
CA ALA A 111 28.33 -9.06 -0.99
C ALA A 111 29.03 -7.88 -0.28
N PRO A 112 28.54 -6.63 -0.35
CA PRO A 112 29.12 -5.53 0.42
C PRO A 112 29.00 -5.69 1.93
N SER A 113 27.88 -6.23 2.44
CA SER A 113 27.75 -6.50 3.89
C SER A 113 28.72 -7.59 4.37
N ALA A 114 29.02 -8.59 3.54
CA ALA A 114 30.07 -9.56 3.84
C ALA A 114 31.45 -8.90 3.93
N VAL A 115 31.78 -7.99 2.99
CA VAL A 115 33.03 -7.21 3.03
C VAL A 115 33.10 -6.35 4.27
N MET A 116 32.00 -5.69 4.66
CA MET A 116 31.93 -4.93 5.92
C MET A 116 32.19 -5.83 7.12
N GLY A 117 31.56 -7.00 7.17
CA GLY A 117 31.72 -7.97 8.26
C GLY A 117 33.16 -8.48 8.38
N LEU A 118 33.84 -8.73 7.25
CA LEU A 118 35.27 -9.05 7.23
C LEU A 118 36.14 -7.88 7.72
N GLY A 119 35.81 -6.66 7.30
CA GLY A 119 36.46 -5.44 7.79
C GLY A 119 36.31 -5.27 9.31
N GLN A 120 35.10 -5.48 9.84
CA GLN A 120 34.84 -5.44 11.28
C GLN A 120 35.61 -6.53 12.02
N SER A 121 35.64 -7.75 11.50
CA SER A 121 36.41 -8.87 12.06
C SER A 121 37.90 -8.52 12.18
N THR A 122 38.50 -7.99 11.12
CA THR A 122 39.92 -7.60 11.09
C THR A 122 40.23 -6.42 12.01
N VAL A 123 39.32 -5.46 12.18
CA VAL A 123 39.46 -4.40 13.19
C VAL A 123 39.47 -4.97 14.60
N VAL A 124 38.59 -5.93 14.89
CA VAL A 124 38.49 -6.55 16.22
C VAL A 124 39.71 -7.41 16.54
N THR A 125 40.23 -8.18 15.58
CA THR A 125 41.37 -9.08 15.83
C THR A 125 42.71 -8.38 15.77
N ASP A 126 42.92 -7.50 14.79
CA ASP A 126 44.25 -6.97 14.45
C ASP A 126 44.39 -5.47 14.72
N GLY A 127 43.28 -4.75 14.98
CA GLY A 127 43.28 -3.31 15.30
C GLY A 127 43.84 -2.39 14.21
N GLY A 128 44.07 -2.90 13.00
CA GLY A 128 44.82 -2.22 11.94
C GLY A 128 43.98 -1.34 11.00
N ALA A 129 44.64 -0.36 10.37
CA ALA A 129 44.03 0.53 9.37
C ALA A 129 43.40 -0.22 8.19
N ALA A 130 43.93 -1.40 7.84
CA ALA A 130 43.38 -2.25 6.79
C ALA A 130 41.91 -2.63 7.04
N GLY A 131 41.56 -3.02 8.28
CA GLY A 131 40.18 -3.40 8.61
C GLY A 131 39.21 -2.22 8.49
N PHE A 132 39.63 -1.03 8.92
CA PHE A 132 38.84 0.20 8.75
C PHE A 132 38.62 0.55 7.28
N LEU A 133 39.65 0.41 6.44
CA LEU A 133 39.54 0.66 5.00
C LEU A 133 38.61 -0.36 4.32
N THR A 134 38.71 -1.64 4.67
CA THR A 134 37.80 -2.69 4.17
C THR A 134 36.35 -2.43 4.60
N MET A 135 36.14 -2.03 5.85
CA MET A 135 34.81 -1.70 6.37
C MET A 135 34.22 -0.47 5.67
N ALA A 136 35.03 0.57 5.47
CA ALA A 136 34.62 1.78 4.75
C ALA A 136 34.27 1.48 3.29
N ALA A 137 35.09 0.69 2.59
CA ALA A 137 34.79 0.26 1.22
C ALA A 137 33.48 -0.53 1.16
N GLY A 138 33.30 -1.51 2.05
CA GLY A 138 32.07 -2.28 2.15
C GLY A 138 30.85 -1.40 2.40
N TRP A 139 30.95 -0.38 3.26
CA TRP A 139 29.86 0.56 3.55
C TRP A 139 29.48 1.40 2.34
N VAL A 140 30.46 1.91 1.57
CA VAL A 140 30.20 2.67 0.34
C VAL A 140 29.47 1.81 -0.68
N PHE A 141 29.92 0.58 -0.92
CA PHE A 141 29.24 -0.35 -1.84
C PHE A 141 27.86 -0.77 -1.33
N TYR A 142 27.71 -0.98 -0.02
CA TYR A 142 26.43 -1.30 0.60
C TYR A 142 25.41 -0.19 0.41
N LEU A 143 25.80 1.08 0.63
CA LEU A 143 24.93 2.22 0.39
C LEU A 143 24.52 2.31 -1.07
N ALA A 144 25.47 2.16 -1.99
CA ALA A 144 25.17 2.15 -3.42
C ALA A 144 24.13 1.08 -3.77
N GLY A 145 24.38 -0.14 -3.32
CA GLY A 145 23.51 -1.27 -3.56
C GLY A 145 22.14 -1.16 -2.93
N LEU A 146 22.04 -0.59 -1.72
CA LEU A 146 20.78 -0.40 -1.00
C LEU A 146 19.80 0.47 -1.80
N TYR A 147 20.26 1.61 -2.33
CA TYR A 147 19.42 2.50 -3.14
C TYR A 147 19.13 1.94 -4.54
N MET A 148 20.07 1.20 -5.12
CA MET A 148 19.83 0.50 -6.39
C MET A 148 18.74 -0.57 -6.24
N VAL A 149 18.83 -1.42 -5.21
CA VAL A 149 17.81 -2.43 -4.89
C VAL A 149 16.47 -1.76 -4.63
N GLN A 150 16.45 -0.64 -3.91
CA GLN A 150 15.20 0.11 -3.69
C GLN A 150 14.54 0.53 -5.01
N GLY A 151 15.30 1.10 -5.95
CA GLY A 151 14.79 1.47 -7.28
C GLY A 151 14.31 0.27 -8.10
N MET A 152 15.08 -0.83 -8.09
CA MET A 152 14.74 -2.09 -8.77
C MET A 152 13.43 -2.68 -8.24
N VAL A 153 13.29 -2.79 -6.92
CA VAL A 153 12.12 -3.37 -6.26
C VAL A 153 10.90 -2.51 -6.46
N VAL A 154 11.01 -1.18 -6.33
CA VAL A 154 9.87 -0.27 -6.59
C VAL A 154 9.38 -0.42 -8.02
N LYS A 155 10.30 -0.44 -9.01
CA LYS A 155 9.91 -0.60 -10.42
C LYS A 155 9.18 -1.91 -10.67
N ALA A 156 9.73 -3.01 -10.18
CA ALA A 156 9.16 -4.34 -10.34
C ALA A 156 7.83 -4.49 -9.59
N ALA A 157 7.72 -3.94 -8.37
CA ALA A 157 6.50 -3.95 -7.58
C ALA A 157 5.36 -3.24 -8.29
N ILE A 158 5.62 -2.03 -8.79
CA ILE A 158 4.61 -1.21 -9.47
C ILE A 158 4.19 -1.85 -10.79
N ASN A 159 5.14 -2.39 -11.56
CA ASN A 159 4.81 -3.16 -12.76
C ASN A 159 3.96 -4.39 -12.42
N GLY A 160 4.30 -5.14 -11.37
CA GLY A 160 3.54 -6.31 -10.91
C GLY A 160 2.11 -5.94 -10.48
N PHE A 161 1.92 -4.85 -9.75
CA PHE A 161 0.60 -4.34 -9.39
C PHE A 161 -0.24 -3.90 -10.59
N ASN A 162 0.42 -3.58 -11.71
CA ASN A 162 -0.22 -3.24 -12.97
C ASN A 162 -0.30 -4.44 -13.94
N GLY A 163 -0.05 -5.67 -13.48
CA GLY A 163 -0.11 -6.89 -14.28
C GLY A 163 1.03 -7.06 -15.30
N LYS A 164 2.09 -6.25 -15.20
CA LYS A 164 3.26 -6.29 -16.10
C LYS A 164 4.42 -7.05 -15.45
N THR A 165 5.12 -7.85 -16.24
CA THR A 165 6.37 -8.49 -15.80
C THR A 165 7.54 -7.53 -15.97
N THR A 166 8.56 -7.67 -15.11
CA THR A 166 9.78 -6.86 -15.19
C THR A 166 10.97 -7.79 -15.35
N SER A 167 11.81 -7.56 -16.36
CA SER A 167 13.05 -8.32 -16.48
C SER A 167 14.13 -7.77 -15.55
N PHE A 168 15.11 -8.60 -15.18
CA PHE A 168 16.21 -8.17 -14.31
C PHE A 168 16.97 -6.96 -14.87
N SER A 169 17.26 -6.98 -16.18
CA SER A 169 17.95 -5.87 -16.87
C SER A 169 17.16 -4.56 -16.82
N GLN A 170 15.83 -4.62 -17.02
CA GLN A 170 14.97 -3.43 -16.91
C GLN A 170 14.92 -2.89 -15.48
N ALA A 171 14.84 -3.77 -14.48
CA ALA A 171 14.90 -3.36 -13.09
C ALA A 171 16.26 -2.69 -12.79
N PHE A 172 17.36 -3.33 -13.21
CA PHE A 172 18.72 -2.85 -13.00
C PHE A 172 18.97 -1.47 -13.63
N ASP A 173 18.52 -1.26 -14.88
CA ASP A 173 18.61 0.03 -15.56
C ASP A 173 17.89 1.15 -14.79
N VAL A 174 16.70 0.87 -14.24
CA VAL A 174 16.00 1.81 -13.37
C VAL A 174 16.76 2.01 -12.05
N GLY A 175 17.30 0.95 -11.46
CA GLY A 175 18.13 1.04 -10.25
C GLY A 175 19.33 1.98 -10.42
N VAL A 176 20.05 1.86 -11.54
CA VAL A 176 21.19 2.74 -11.88
C VAL A 176 20.72 4.17 -12.13
N LYS A 177 19.69 4.37 -12.97
CA LYS A 177 19.19 5.72 -13.30
C LYS A 177 18.63 6.45 -12.09
N MET A 178 17.97 5.74 -11.19
CA MET A 178 17.34 6.31 -9.99
C MET A 178 18.29 6.38 -8.80
N PHE A 179 19.52 5.87 -8.90
CA PHE A 179 20.49 5.88 -7.81
C PHE A 179 20.75 7.30 -7.28
N LEU A 180 21.15 8.24 -8.15
CA LEU A 180 21.41 9.63 -7.76
C LEU A 180 20.16 10.35 -7.20
N PRO A 181 18.98 10.29 -7.88
CA PRO A 181 17.75 10.86 -7.34
C PRO A 181 17.36 10.30 -5.96
N LEU A 182 17.45 8.98 -5.77
CA LEU A 182 17.13 8.33 -4.49
C LEU A 182 18.15 8.69 -3.40
N LEU A 183 19.44 8.79 -3.75
CA LEU A 183 20.47 9.23 -2.82
C LEU A 183 20.23 10.68 -2.38
N GLY A 184 19.94 11.58 -3.31
CA GLY A 184 19.59 12.98 -3.00
C GLY A 184 18.33 13.09 -2.13
N LEU A 185 17.31 12.28 -2.44
CA LEU A 185 16.12 12.16 -1.61
C LEU A 185 16.45 11.69 -0.20
N ALA A 186 17.27 10.64 -0.07
CA ALA A 186 17.64 10.08 1.23
C ALA A 186 18.43 11.07 2.09
N ILE A 187 19.31 11.88 1.50
CA ILE A 187 20.03 12.93 2.21
C ILE A 187 19.05 13.99 2.72
N ILE A 188 18.17 14.52 1.87
CA ILE A 188 17.23 15.58 2.28
C ILE A 188 16.22 15.05 3.30
N ALA A 189 15.63 13.88 3.05
CA ALA A 189 14.68 13.25 3.96
C ALA A 189 15.34 12.86 5.28
N GLY A 190 16.58 12.35 5.23
CA GLY A 190 17.37 11.98 6.39
C GLY A 190 17.73 13.18 7.26
N LEU A 191 18.22 14.27 6.66
CA LEU A 191 18.51 15.51 7.38
C LEU A 191 17.25 16.14 7.98
N GLY A 192 16.16 16.21 7.22
CA GLY A 192 14.90 16.76 7.73
C GLY A 192 14.31 15.93 8.87
N THR A 193 14.35 14.60 8.76
CA THR A 193 13.89 13.69 9.83
C THR A 193 14.82 13.76 11.05
N GLY A 194 16.13 13.81 10.82
CA GLY A 194 17.16 13.89 11.87
C GLY A 194 17.06 15.19 12.66
N LEU A 195 16.99 16.34 11.98
CA LEU A 195 16.81 17.65 12.62
C LEU A 195 15.49 17.73 13.40
N ALA A 196 14.40 17.19 12.84
CA ALA A 196 13.13 17.13 13.55
C ALA A 196 13.22 16.26 14.81
N SER A 197 13.88 15.10 14.72
CA SER A 197 14.10 14.18 15.85
C SER A 197 15.01 14.76 16.93
N LEU A 198 16.03 15.54 16.53
CA LEU A 198 16.93 16.25 17.45
C LEU A 198 16.21 17.35 18.23
N ALA A 199 15.26 18.04 17.61
CA ALA A 199 14.42 19.00 18.30
C ALA A 199 13.47 18.30 19.28
N LEU A 200 12.70 17.31 18.80
CA LEU A 200 11.87 16.42 19.61
C LEU A 200 11.59 15.10 18.85
N ILE A 201 11.46 13.99 19.58
CA ILE A 201 11.18 12.67 18.97
C ILE A 201 9.86 12.67 18.18
N VAL A 202 8.80 13.27 18.73
CA VAL A 202 7.46 13.29 18.11
C VAL A 202 7.45 13.95 16.72
N PRO A 203 7.95 15.19 16.51
CA PRO A 203 8.03 15.76 15.17
C PRO A 203 8.95 14.98 14.23
N GLY A 204 10.01 14.34 14.74
CA GLY A 204 10.83 13.40 13.97
C GLY A 204 10.01 12.26 13.36
N VAL A 205 9.20 11.59 14.19
CA VAL A 205 8.30 10.51 13.75
C VAL A 205 7.27 11.02 12.75
N ILE A 206 6.68 12.20 12.98
CA ILE A 206 5.69 12.78 12.05
C ILE A 206 6.31 13.01 10.68
N VAL A 207 7.54 13.53 10.63
CA VAL A 207 8.28 13.75 9.36
C VAL A 207 8.61 12.43 8.67
N ALA A 208 9.09 11.43 9.41
CA ALA A 208 9.36 10.09 8.87
C ALA A 208 8.11 9.46 8.25
N VAL A 209 6.95 9.55 8.93
CA VAL A 209 5.66 9.07 8.42
C VAL A 209 5.26 9.83 7.16
N MET A 210 5.41 11.17 7.15
CA MET A 210 5.07 12.00 5.99
C MET A 210 5.90 11.70 4.75
N TRP A 211 7.15 11.26 4.91
CA TRP A 211 8.07 11.00 3.80
C TRP A 211 8.28 9.52 3.50
N SER A 212 7.59 8.62 4.21
CA SER A 212 7.69 7.17 4.09
C SER A 212 7.57 6.63 2.65
N VAL A 213 6.75 7.26 1.81
CA VAL A 213 6.51 6.87 0.42
C VAL A 213 7.13 7.83 -0.60
N ALA A 214 8.14 8.61 -0.21
CA ALA A 214 8.77 9.56 -1.12
C ALA A 214 9.64 8.87 -2.18
N SER A 215 10.30 7.75 -1.82
CA SER A 215 11.10 6.95 -2.76
C SER A 215 10.28 6.47 -3.97
N PRO A 216 9.12 5.82 -3.80
CA PRO A 216 8.30 5.42 -4.93
C PRO A 216 7.67 6.59 -5.67
N ALA A 217 7.43 7.74 -5.01
CA ALA A 217 7.01 8.95 -5.73
C ALA A 217 8.08 9.44 -6.72
N VAL A 218 9.37 9.43 -6.35
CA VAL A 218 10.48 9.76 -7.26
C VAL A 218 10.53 8.76 -8.43
N VAL A 219 10.51 7.46 -8.15
CA VAL A 219 10.69 6.42 -9.18
C VAL A 219 9.50 6.33 -10.13
N VAL A 220 8.28 6.44 -9.62
CA VAL A 220 7.04 6.25 -10.39
C VAL A 220 6.61 7.52 -11.09
N GLU A 221 6.67 8.67 -10.40
CA GLU A 221 6.18 9.93 -10.95
C GLU A 221 7.30 10.76 -11.61
N GLN A 222 8.56 10.32 -11.54
CA GLN A 222 9.75 10.98 -12.10
C GLN A 222 9.84 12.48 -11.73
N ARG A 223 9.32 12.83 -10.55
CA ARG A 223 9.31 14.20 -10.04
C ARG A 223 10.64 14.56 -9.43
N SER A 224 10.88 15.87 -9.28
CA SER A 224 12.04 16.36 -8.52
C SER A 224 11.95 15.91 -7.04
N ILE A 225 13.09 15.97 -6.33
CA ILE A 225 13.19 15.47 -4.95
C ILE A 225 12.18 16.18 -4.03
N PHE A 226 12.10 17.51 -4.09
CA PHE A 226 11.20 18.31 -3.25
C PHE A 226 9.73 18.07 -3.59
N GLU A 227 9.38 17.98 -4.87
CA GLU A 227 8.03 17.64 -5.31
C GLU A 227 7.61 16.26 -4.84
N SER A 228 8.54 15.29 -4.84
CA SER A 228 8.29 13.92 -4.35
C SER A 228 8.06 13.87 -2.84
N LEU A 229 8.76 14.71 -2.07
CA LEU A 229 8.52 14.85 -0.63
C LEU A 229 7.14 15.47 -0.33
N GLN A 230 6.77 16.52 -1.08
CA GLN A 230 5.45 17.13 -0.97
C GLN A 230 4.36 16.13 -1.35
N ARG A 231 4.56 15.40 -2.44
CA ARG A 231 3.68 14.33 -2.89
C ARG A 231 3.48 13.25 -1.84
N SER A 232 4.56 12.78 -1.23
CA SER A 232 4.52 11.79 -0.15
C SER A 232 3.70 12.30 1.06
N ARG A 233 3.90 13.57 1.44
CA ARG A 233 3.14 14.22 2.51
C ARG A 233 1.64 14.29 2.17
N ASP A 234 1.32 14.61 0.93
CA ASP A 234 -0.05 14.73 0.46
C ASP A 234 -0.74 13.37 0.36
N LEU A 235 -0.01 12.30 -0.03
CA LEU A 235 -0.50 10.91 -0.04
C LEU A 235 -0.72 10.34 1.37
N THR A 236 0.12 10.70 2.34
CA THR A 236 -0.01 10.20 3.73
C THR A 236 -1.02 10.98 4.58
N ARG A 237 -1.46 12.17 4.14
CA ARG A 237 -2.46 13.01 4.86
C ARG A 237 -3.77 12.24 5.13
N GLY A 238 -4.24 12.21 6.38
CA GLY A 238 -5.47 11.51 6.76
C GLY A 238 -5.29 10.02 7.09
N TYR A 239 -4.16 9.40 6.74
CA TYR A 239 -3.84 7.99 7.03
C TYR A 239 -2.55 7.82 7.86
N ARG A 240 -2.05 8.90 8.48
CA ARG A 240 -0.77 8.93 9.20
C ARG A 240 -0.69 7.91 10.34
N TRP A 241 -1.79 7.67 11.04
CA TRP A 241 -1.85 6.66 12.10
C TRP A 241 -1.69 5.24 11.57
N ASN A 242 -2.28 4.92 10.42
CA ASN A 242 -2.16 3.61 9.80
C ASN A 242 -0.73 3.41 9.25
N VAL A 243 -0.16 4.44 8.62
CA VAL A 243 1.25 4.43 8.17
C VAL A 243 2.21 4.28 9.35
N PHE A 244 1.96 5.00 10.45
CA PHE A 244 2.73 4.87 11.69
C PHE A 244 2.62 3.45 12.27
N GLY A 245 1.41 2.88 12.34
CA GLY A 245 1.20 1.50 12.77
C GLY A 245 1.98 0.49 11.92
N LEU A 246 2.00 0.67 10.59
CA LEU A 246 2.80 -0.16 9.70
C LEU A 246 4.31 -0.03 9.98
N MET A 247 4.80 1.20 10.20
CA MET A 247 6.20 1.44 10.55
C MET A 247 6.56 0.77 11.89
N VAL A 248 5.69 0.87 12.90
CA VAL A 248 5.90 0.20 14.19
C VAL A 248 5.97 -1.32 14.01
N ILE A 249 5.07 -1.91 13.22
CA ILE A 249 5.12 -3.34 12.91
C ILE A 249 6.44 -3.70 12.23
N TYR A 250 6.89 -2.91 11.24
CA TYR A 250 8.16 -3.14 10.56
C TYR A 250 9.35 -3.07 11.52
N VAL A 251 9.40 -2.08 12.42
CA VAL A 251 10.45 -1.95 13.44
C VAL A 251 10.45 -3.15 14.40
N ILE A 252 9.28 -3.57 14.88
CA ILE A 252 9.15 -4.73 15.76
C ILE A 252 9.63 -6.00 15.04
N LEU A 253 9.24 -6.21 13.78
CA LEU A 253 9.71 -7.36 12.99
C LEU A 253 11.22 -7.33 12.79
N SER A 254 11.79 -6.16 12.52
CA SER A 254 13.25 -5.99 12.40
C SER A 254 13.97 -6.34 13.70
N TRP A 255 13.44 -5.92 14.85
CA TRP A 255 13.98 -6.29 16.16
C TRP A 255 13.86 -7.79 16.45
N ILE A 256 12.74 -8.42 16.11
CA ILE A 256 12.56 -9.87 16.27
C ILE A 256 13.59 -10.64 15.42
N ILE A 257 13.77 -10.24 14.16
CA ILE A 257 14.76 -10.84 13.25
C ILE A 257 16.18 -10.65 13.81
N GLY A 258 16.51 -9.42 14.24
CA GLY A 258 17.82 -9.12 14.83
C GLY A 258 18.08 -9.91 16.12
N ALA A 259 17.08 -10.04 16.99
CA ALA A 259 17.18 -10.84 18.21
C ALA A 259 17.35 -12.34 17.91
N ALA A 260 16.63 -12.87 16.90
CA ALA A 260 16.78 -14.26 16.48
C ALA A 260 18.19 -14.54 15.94
N VAL A 261 18.74 -13.63 15.15
CA VAL A 261 20.12 -13.70 14.65
C VAL A 261 21.13 -13.61 15.79
N GLY A 262 20.95 -12.68 16.73
CA GLY A 262 21.80 -12.61 17.93
C GLY A 262 21.77 -13.91 18.73
N ALA A 263 20.59 -14.50 18.93
CA ALA A 263 20.43 -15.78 19.61
C ALA A 263 21.15 -16.94 18.88
N LEU A 264 21.11 -16.99 17.55
CA LEU A 264 21.87 -17.96 16.76
C LEU A 264 23.39 -17.78 16.91
N GLY A 265 23.86 -16.53 16.96
CA GLY A 265 25.26 -16.21 17.24
C GLY A 265 25.72 -16.75 18.59
N LEU A 266 24.86 -16.66 19.61
CA LEU A 266 25.13 -17.22 20.94
C LEU A 266 25.11 -18.76 20.94
N ALA A 267 24.11 -19.38 20.31
CA ALA A 267 23.94 -20.83 20.28
C ALA A 267 25.09 -21.56 19.55
N THR A 268 25.78 -20.88 18.63
CA THR A 268 26.90 -21.41 17.84
C THR A 268 28.28 -21.12 18.44
N GLY A 269 28.32 -20.79 19.74
CA GLY A 269 29.56 -20.64 20.50
C GLY A 269 30.03 -19.19 20.69
N GLY A 270 29.19 -18.20 20.41
CA GLY A 270 29.45 -16.81 20.83
C GLY A 270 29.27 -16.65 22.35
N GLY A 271 30.20 -15.98 23.03
CA GLY A 271 30.20 -15.85 24.48
C GLY A 271 29.24 -14.78 25.00
N PHE A 272 28.29 -15.15 25.89
CA PHE A 272 27.39 -14.20 26.59
C PHE A 272 28.11 -13.37 27.68
N PHE A 273 29.11 -13.96 28.35
CA PHE A 273 29.82 -13.34 29.48
C PHE A 273 31.16 -12.69 29.10
N ASP A 274 31.75 -13.10 27.97
CA ASP A 274 33.06 -12.61 27.49
C ASP A 274 32.93 -11.83 26.16
N GLY A 275 31.73 -11.75 25.58
CA GLY A 275 31.45 -10.97 24.38
C GLY A 275 32.15 -11.45 23.10
N SER A 276 32.80 -12.62 23.10
CA SER A 276 33.54 -13.13 21.95
C SER A 276 32.58 -13.63 20.85
N PRO A 277 32.52 -12.98 19.67
CA PRO A 277 31.60 -13.39 18.62
C PRO A 277 32.16 -14.61 17.88
N ASN A 278 31.31 -15.57 17.50
CA ASN A 278 31.62 -16.43 16.37
C ASN A 278 31.56 -15.57 15.10
N LEU A 279 32.72 -15.01 14.71
CA LEU A 279 32.82 -13.97 13.68
C LEU A 279 32.21 -14.44 12.36
N TRP A 280 32.40 -15.70 11.97
CA TRP A 280 31.83 -16.25 10.74
C TRP A 280 30.31 -16.38 10.76
N VAL A 281 29.73 -16.80 11.90
CA VAL A 281 28.26 -16.90 12.03
C VAL A 281 27.63 -15.50 12.06
N ASN A 282 28.26 -14.53 12.72
CA ASN A 282 27.79 -13.14 12.74
C ASN A 282 27.81 -12.53 11.34
N VAL A 283 28.93 -12.64 10.61
CA VAL A 283 29.03 -12.15 9.23
C VAL A 283 27.97 -12.79 8.33
N ALA A 284 27.83 -14.12 8.38
CA ALA A 284 26.85 -14.82 7.55
C ALA A 284 25.41 -14.42 7.88
N SER A 285 25.10 -14.28 9.17
CA SER A 285 23.76 -13.92 9.63
C SER A 285 23.42 -12.47 9.31
N ASP A 286 24.37 -11.54 9.46
CA ASP A 286 24.21 -10.14 9.09
C ASP A 286 23.94 -9.97 7.59
N VAL A 287 24.62 -10.74 6.73
CA VAL A 287 24.35 -10.77 5.28
C VAL A 287 22.91 -11.15 5.00
N VAL A 288 22.43 -12.23 5.62
CA VAL A 288 21.05 -12.71 5.44
C VAL A 288 20.03 -11.68 5.93
N VAL A 289 20.25 -11.09 7.12
CA VAL A 289 19.37 -10.07 7.69
C VAL A 289 19.30 -8.83 6.80
N ASN A 290 20.43 -8.37 6.28
CA ASN A 290 20.49 -7.20 5.41
C ASN A 290 19.77 -7.43 4.08
N ILE A 291 19.94 -8.61 3.47
CA ILE A 291 19.23 -9.00 2.24
C ILE A 291 17.71 -9.00 2.49
N LEU A 292 17.26 -9.69 3.54
CA LEU A 292 15.83 -9.78 3.88
C LEU A 292 15.25 -8.41 4.19
N SER A 293 15.95 -7.62 5.00
CA SER A 293 15.49 -6.29 5.41
C SER A 293 15.38 -5.34 4.23
N ALA A 294 16.35 -5.36 3.30
CA ALA A 294 16.31 -4.52 2.09
C ALA A 294 15.13 -4.86 1.18
N VAL A 295 14.88 -6.16 0.95
CA VAL A 295 13.75 -6.62 0.11
C VAL A 295 12.42 -6.29 0.76
N VAL A 296 12.25 -6.57 2.06
CA VAL A 296 10.99 -6.31 2.77
C VAL A 296 10.73 -4.80 2.88
N ALA A 297 11.74 -3.99 3.18
CA ALA A 297 11.60 -2.53 3.28
C ALA A 297 11.15 -1.93 1.95
N SER A 298 11.85 -2.26 0.87
CA SER A 298 11.58 -1.68 -0.45
C SER A 298 10.23 -2.13 -1.02
N ALA A 299 9.87 -3.41 -0.89
CA ALA A 299 8.56 -3.91 -1.30
C ALA A 299 7.44 -3.36 -0.41
N GLY A 300 7.69 -3.20 0.90
CA GLY A 300 6.77 -2.58 1.86
C GLY A 300 6.43 -1.14 1.49
N VAL A 301 7.45 -0.33 1.22
CA VAL A 301 7.30 1.07 0.81
C VAL A 301 6.56 1.18 -0.53
N ALA A 302 6.85 0.30 -1.50
CA ALA A 302 6.15 0.28 -2.79
C ALA A 302 4.66 -0.11 -2.64
N ALA A 303 4.36 -1.12 -1.83
CA ALA A 303 2.99 -1.56 -1.55
C ALA A 303 2.18 -0.47 -0.80
N LEU A 304 2.81 0.20 0.17
CA LEU A 304 2.20 1.29 0.90
C LEU A 304 1.86 2.46 -0.03
N TYR A 305 2.80 2.83 -0.91
CA TYR A 305 2.58 3.87 -1.90
C TYR A 305 1.41 3.53 -2.83
N TYR A 306 1.36 2.30 -3.34
CA TYR A 306 0.30 1.86 -4.22
C TYR A 306 -1.08 1.87 -3.51
N GLU A 307 -1.17 1.43 -2.25
CA GLU A 307 -2.41 1.52 -1.47
C GLU A 307 -2.83 2.97 -1.23
N LEU A 308 -1.93 3.83 -0.76
CA LEU A 308 -2.28 5.24 -0.52
C LEU A 308 -2.74 5.94 -1.80
N ARG A 309 -2.09 5.63 -2.93
CA ARG A 309 -2.46 6.18 -4.23
C ARG A 309 -3.83 5.67 -4.70
N THR A 310 -4.07 4.36 -4.62
CA THR A 310 -5.36 3.77 -5.03
C THR A 310 -6.53 4.26 -4.17
N VAL A 311 -6.31 4.42 -2.85
CA VAL A 311 -7.31 4.94 -1.92
C VAL A 311 -7.64 6.42 -2.20
N LYS A 312 -6.65 7.23 -2.57
CA LYS A 312 -6.84 8.68 -2.75
C LYS A 312 -7.22 9.10 -4.16
N GLU A 313 -6.70 8.41 -5.15
CA GLU A 313 -6.80 8.80 -6.56
C GLU A 313 -7.69 7.83 -7.36
N GLY A 314 -8.13 6.73 -6.76
CA GLY A 314 -8.79 5.63 -7.46
C GLY A 314 -7.79 4.69 -8.13
N ALA A 315 -8.27 3.53 -8.59
CA ALA A 315 -7.46 2.64 -9.43
C ALA A 315 -7.05 3.40 -10.71
N GLY A 316 -5.80 3.23 -11.13
CA GLY A 316 -5.21 3.99 -12.23
C GLY A 316 -6.01 3.91 -13.55
N PRO A 317 -5.73 4.81 -14.52
CA PRO A 317 -6.40 4.86 -15.82
C PRO A 317 -6.47 3.50 -16.55
N GLU A 318 -5.52 2.60 -16.29
CA GLU A 318 -5.46 1.26 -16.86
C GLU A 318 -6.64 0.35 -16.42
N ALA A 319 -7.15 0.52 -15.19
CA ALA A 319 -8.32 -0.21 -14.69
C ALA A 319 -9.63 0.34 -15.28
N LEU A 320 -9.65 1.61 -15.67
CA LEU A 320 -10.76 2.20 -16.41
C LEU A 320 -10.74 1.76 -17.88
N ALA A 321 -9.56 1.67 -18.50
CA ALA A 321 -9.41 1.21 -19.88
C ALA A 321 -9.89 -0.24 -20.08
N ALA A 322 -9.65 -1.13 -19.10
CA ALA A 322 -10.11 -2.52 -19.14
C ALA A 322 -11.64 -2.71 -18.97
N ILE A 323 -12.39 -1.65 -18.65
CA ILE A 323 -13.86 -1.68 -18.60
C ILE A 323 -14.46 -1.33 -19.98
N PHE A 324 -13.66 -0.75 -20.88
CA PHE A 324 -14.09 -0.29 -22.20
C PHE A 324 -13.62 -1.18 -23.36
N ASP A 325 -12.93 -2.29 -23.08
CA ASP A 325 -12.45 -3.29 -24.05
C ASP A 325 -13.16 -4.64 -23.78
#